data_AF-M3I9N7-F1
#
_entry.id   AF-M3I9N7-F1
#
_cell.length_a   1.000
_cell.length_b   1.000
_cell.length_c   1.000
_cell.angle_alpha   90.00
_cell.angle_beta   90.00
_cell.angle_gamma   90.00
#
_symmetry.space_group_name_H-M   'P 1'
#
loop_
_entity.id
_entity.type
_entity.pdbx_description
1 polymer ?
#
loop_
_entity_poly.entity_id
_entity_poly.type
_entity_poly.pdbx_seq_one_letter_code
_entity_poly.pdbx_strand_id
1 'polypeptide(L)'
;MDLDNWSKWFYVTYDGEIQATSRIVEKTKENLIPLEIVNRYPSEEHYLIQNHKVADWNSVCFKETIIGFRAFKIAAKSLAEYCLLHKFNMVYGMINPTWKGLHRVYFDYGALYSIIYSDFVYYPGCFLNNELALFKVIEIKEKALQKIATNV
;
A
#
# COMPACT_ATOMS: atom_id res chain seq x y z
N MET A 1 6.31 17.89 -5.35
CA MET A 1 7.71 17.46 -5.15
C MET A 1 7.80 16.08 -5.78
N ASP A 2 8.39 15.98 -6.97
CA ASP A 2 8.63 14.67 -7.60
C ASP A 2 9.84 14.05 -6.91
N LEU A 3 9.55 13.16 -5.96
CA LEU A 3 10.54 12.44 -5.16
C LEU A 3 11.16 11.27 -5.94
N ASP A 4 10.42 10.71 -6.90
CA ASP A 4 10.89 9.82 -7.97
C ASP A 4 9.84 9.77 -9.10
N ASN A 5 10.22 9.37 -10.32
CA ASN A 5 9.33 9.38 -11.50
C ASN A 5 8.30 8.25 -11.52
N TRP A 6 8.34 7.33 -10.56
CA TRP A 6 7.52 6.12 -10.52
C TRP A 6 6.47 6.17 -9.41
N SER A 7 6.57 7.17 -8.54
CA SER A 7 5.69 7.41 -7.40
C SER A 7 4.60 8.41 -7.78
N LYS A 8 3.34 8.00 -7.62
CA LYS A 8 2.20 8.92 -7.61
C LYS A 8 1.64 9.04 -6.20
N TRP A 9 1.62 10.27 -5.69
CA TRP A 9 1.06 10.59 -4.39
C TRP A 9 -0.39 11.04 -4.49
N PHE A 10 -1.21 10.53 -3.59
CA PHE A 10 -2.61 10.89 -3.39
C PHE A 10 -2.72 11.45 -1.98
N TYR A 11 -3.16 12.69 -1.87
CA TYR A 11 -3.32 13.35 -0.57
C TYR A 11 -4.57 14.21 -0.56
N VAL A 12 -5.12 14.38 0.64
CA VAL A 12 -6.29 15.23 0.88
C VAL A 12 -5.93 16.20 1.99
N THR A 13 -6.20 17.48 1.74
CA THR A 13 -6.00 18.55 2.71
C THR A 13 -7.33 19.08 3.22
N TYR A 14 -7.29 19.65 4.42
CA TYR A 14 -8.39 20.42 5.01
C TYR A 14 -7.78 21.50 5.89
N ASP A 15 -8.21 22.75 5.72
CA ASP A 15 -7.66 23.93 6.41
C ASP A 15 -6.13 24.08 6.28
N GLY A 16 -5.61 23.85 5.07
CA GLY A 16 -4.17 23.96 4.79
C GLY A 16 -3.33 22.78 5.29
N GLU A 17 -3.92 21.83 5.99
CA GLU A 17 -3.25 20.71 6.62
C GLU A 17 -3.52 19.38 5.90
N ILE A 18 -2.50 18.53 5.77
CA ILE A 18 -2.68 17.17 5.26
C ILE A 18 -3.50 16.35 6.25
N GLN A 19 -4.57 15.72 5.75
CA GLN A 19 -5.46 14.87 6.53
C GLN A 19 -5.23 13.39 6.25
N ALA A 20 -4.87 13.06 5.00
CA ALA A 20 -4.52 11.71 4.58
C ALA A 20 -3.55 11.72 3.41
N THR A 21 -2.73 10.67 3.32
CA THR A 21 -1.81 10.40 2.22
C THR A 21 -1.82 8.92 1.86
N SER A 22 -1.54 8.63 0.60
CA SER A 22 -1.17 7.32 0.08
C SER A 22 -0.28 7.49 -1.12
N ARG A 23 0.55 6.48 -1.39
CA ARG A 23 1.43 6.44 -2.55
C ARG A 23 1.23 5.14 -3.31
N ILE A 24 1.23 5.24 -4.62
CA ILE A 24 1.41 4.09 -5.52
C ILE A 24 2.80 4.20 -6.15
N VAL A 25 3.54 3.09 -6.20
CA VAL A 25 4.81 2.99 -6.93
C VAL A 25 4.63 1.98 -8.03
N GLU A 26 4.71 2.43 -9.28
CA GLU A 26 4.57 1.57 -10.44
C GLU A 26 5.84 0.77 -10.69
N LYS A 27 5.72 -0.51 -11.02
CA LYS A 27 6.88 -1.31 -11.40
C LYS A 27 7.27 -1.01 -12.84
N THR A 28 8.51 -0.58 -13.05
CA THR A 28 9.15 -0.46 -14.36
C THR A 28 10.43 -1.30 -14.41
N LYS A 29 11.15 -1.29 -15.54
CA LYS A 29 12.41 -2.02 -15.66
C LYS A 29 13.55 -1.31 -14.93
N GLU A 30 13.35 -0.04 -14.62
CA GLU A 30 14.34 0.90 -14.10
C GLU A 30 14.23 1.10 -12.58
N ASN A 31 13.26 0.47 -11.91
CA ASN A 31 13.03 0.65 -10.48
C ASN A 31 12.76 -0.65 -9.71
N LEU A 32 12.75 -0.52 -8.40
CA LEU A 32 12.24 -1.51 -7.46
C LEU A 32 11.01 -0.91 -6.77
N ILE A 33 9.95 -1.72 -6.62
CA ILE A 33 8.81 -1.32 -5.78
C ILE A 33 9.11 -1.67 -4.31
N PRO A 34 8.43 -1.05 -3.34
CA PRO A 34 8.69 -1.31 -1.92
C PRO A 34 8.70 -2.78 -1.47
N LEU A 35 7.85 -3.63 -2.05
CA LEU A 35 7.90 -5.09 -1.83
C LEU A 35 9.25 -5.75 -2.22
N GLU A 36 10.00 -5.18 -3.15
CA GLU A 36 11.34 -5.67 -3.54
C GLU A 36 12.46 -5.06 -2.69
N ILE A 37 12.15 -4.04 -1.88
CA ILE A 37 13.12 -3.33 -1.03
C ILE A 37 13.13 -3.88 0.40
N VAL A 38 11.99 -4.40 0.88
CA VAL A 38 11.89 -5.00 2.22
C VAL A 38 12.74 -6.26 2.37
N ASN A 39 13.14 -6.54 3.61
CA ASN A 39 13.80 -7.78 3.99
C ASN A 39 12.77 -8.83 4.37
N ARG A 40 12.93 -10.06 3.88
CA ARG A 40 12.18 -11.22 4.35
C ARG A 40 12.67 -11.65 5.72
N TYR A 41 11.75 -12.04 6.59
CA TYR A 41 12.09 -12.57 7.91
C TYR A 41 11.89 -14.09 7.92
N PRO A 42 12.88 -14.89 8.38
CA PRO A 42 14.15 -14.48 8.97
C PRO A 42 15.34 -14.43 7.98
N SER A 43 15.14 -14.70 6.69
CA SER A 43 16.27 -14.92 5.75
C SER A 43 17.03 -13.66 5.34
N GLU A 44 16.44 -12.48 5.55
CA GLU A 44 16.93 -11.17 5.09
C GLU A 44 17.07 -11.03 3.57
N GLU A 45 16.61 -12.02 2.80
CA GLU A 45 16.55 -11.96 1.35
C GLU A 45 15.46 -11.00 0.87
N HIS A 46 15.61 -10.51 -0.36
CA HIS A 46 14.61 -9.68 -1.03
C HIS A 46 13.76 -10.50 -1.99
N TYR A 47 12.50 -10.10 -2.19
CA TYR A 47 11.70 -10.61 -3.29
C TYR A 47 12.14 -10.00 -4.62
N LEU A 48 11.95 -10.75 -5.70
CA LEU A 48 12.18 -10.27 -7.06
C LEU A 48 10.89 -10.40 -7.87
N ILE A 49 10.38 -9.29 -8.38
CA ILE A 49 9.13 -9.26 -9.14
C ILE A 49 9.43 -9.02 -10.61
N GLN A 50 9.23 -10.06 -11.42
CA GLN A 50 9.47 -9.97 -12.87
C GLN A 50 8.31 -9.35 -13.66
N ASN A 51 7.13 -9.29 -13.08
CA ASN A 51 5.95 -8.72 -13.74
C ASN A 51 5.96 -7.20 -13.63
N HIS A 52 5.86 -6.50 -14.77
CA HIS A 52 5.86 -5.04 -14.84
C HIS A 52 4.46 -4.42 -14.88
N LYS A 53 3.39 -5.23 -14.95
CA LYS A 53 2.00 -4.77 -14.83
C LYS A 53 1.52 -4.82 -13.38
N VAL A 54 2.37 -4.39 -12.46
CA VAL A 54 2.08 -4.37 -11.03
C VAL A 54 2.49 -3.04 -10.44
N ALA A 55 1.92 -2.73 -9.28
CA ALA A 55 2.30 -1.57 -8.50
C ALA A 55 2.24 -1.90 -7.01
N ASP A 56 2.77 -1.02 -6.18
CA ASP A 56 2.78 -1.15 -4.72
C ASP A 56 2.12 0.06 -4.08
N TRP A 57 1.06 -0.19 -3.33
CA TRP A 57 0.35 0.80 -2.53
C TRP A 57 0.93 0.82 -1.12
N ASN A 58 1.61 1.91 -0.79
CA ASN A 58 2.32 2.13 0.48
C ASN A 58 2.13 3.57 0.98
N SER A 59 2.87 3.91 2.05
CA SER A 59 2.89 5.25 2.66
C SER A 59 1.49 5.76 3.03
N VAL A 60 0.64 4.83 3.49
CA VAL A 60 -0.72 5.12 3.92
C VAL A 60 -0.69 5.73 5.31
N CYS A 61 -1.17 6.97 5.41
CA CYS A 61 -1.25 7.70 6.66
C CYS A 61 -2.50 8.57 6.67
N PHE A 62 -3.12 8.74 7.83
CA PHE A 62 -4.22 9.67 8.02
C PHE A 62 -4.34 10.08 9.49
N LYS A 63 -4.89 11.26 9.74
CA LYS A 63 -5.15 11.74 11.12
C LYS A 63 -6.24 10.87 11.76
N GLU A 64 -6.07 10.51 13.03
CA GLU A 64 -7.04 9.73 13.82
C GLU A 64 -8.26 10.58 14.22
N THR A 65 -8.94 11.15 13.23
CA THR A 65 -10.15 11.98 13.38
C THR A 65 -11.18 11.55 12.34
N ILE A 66 -12.44 11.97 12.52
CA ILE A 66 -13.50 11.72 11.52
C ILE A 66 -13.13 12.34 10.16
N ILE A 67 -12.50 13.53 10.17
CA ILE A 67 -12.04 14.21 8.96
C ILE A 67 -10.92 13.42 8.30
N GLY A 68 -9.91 12.98 9.07
CA GLY A 68 -8.80 12.18 8.56
C GLY A 68 -9.25 10.86 7.96
N PHE A 69 -10.20 10.16 8.60
CA PHE A 69 -10.75 8.92 8.06
C PHE A 69 -11.55 9.14 6.76
N ARG A 70 -12.34 10.22 6.66
CA ARG A 70 -13.02 10.59 5.41
C ARG A 70 -12.02 10.98 4.31
N ALA A 71 -10.98 11.74 4.67
CA ALA A 71 -9.90 12.13 3.77
C ALA A 71 -9.16 10.90 3.23
N PHE A 72 -8.92 9.91 4.08
CA PHE A 72 -8.32 8.64 3.69
C PHE A 72 -9.19 7.88 2.68
N LYS A 73 -10.50 7.78 2.91
CA LYS A 73 -11.43 7.17 1.94
C LYS A 73 -11.37 7.85 0.57
N ILE A 74 -11.34 9.19 0.55
CA ILE A 74 -11.22 9.96 -0.69
C ILE A 74 -9.89 9.63 -1.40
N ALA A 75 -8.76 9.64 -0.68
CA ALA A 75 -7.45 9.30 -1.25
C ALA A 75 -7.41 7.86 -1.77
N ALA A 76 -7.96 6.91 -1.01
CA ALA A 76 -8.04 5.50 -1.37
C ALA A 76 -8.89 5.27 -2.63
N LYS A 77 -10.03 5.96 -2.75
CA LYS A 77 -10.88 5.93 -3.95
C LYS A 77 -10.11 6.43 -5.18
N SER A 78 -9.49 7.60 -5.10
CA SER A 78 -8.74 8.17 -6.24
C SER A 78 -7.55 7.29 -6.64
N LEU A 79 -6.87 6.67 -5.67
CA LEU A 79 -5.77 5.74 -5.95
C LEU A 79 -6.30 4.46 -6.62
N ALA A 80 -7.42 3.90 -6.17
CA ALA A 80 -8.03 2.73 -6.78
C ALA A 80 -8.47 3.00 -8.22
N GLU A 81 -9.10 4.16 -8.48
CA GLU A 81 -9.45 4.62 -9.83
C GLU A 81 -8.22 4.74 -10.73
N TYR A 82 -7.13 5.30 -10.23
CA TYR A 82 -5.86 5.35 -10.94
C TYR A 82 -5.35 3.95 -11.31
N CYS A 83 -5.38 3.02 -10.36
CA CYS A 83 -4.92 1.64 -10.60
C CYS A 83 -5.77 0.92 -11.65
N LEU A 84 -7.08 1.14 -11.66
CA LEU A 84 -7.99 0.59 -12.65
C LEU A 84 -7.74 1.18 -14.05
N LEU A 85 -7.51 2.49 -14.13
CA LEU A 85 -7.20 3.17 -15.38
C LEU A 85 -5.90 2.64 -16.01
N HIS A 86 -4.88 2.39 -15.19
CA HIS A 86 -3.57 1.88 -15.63
C HIS A 86 -3.53 0.35 -15.81
N LYS A 87 -4.64 -0.34 -15.50
CA LYS A 87 -4.82 -1.78 -15.73
C LYS A 87 -3.71 -2.63 -15.10
N PHE A 88 -3.35 -2.34 -13.84
CA PHE A 88 -2.45 -3.20 -13.09
C PHE A 88 -3.10 -4.57 -12.88
N ASN A 89 -2.35 -5.64 -13.17
CA ASN A 89 -2.79 -7.01 -12.92
C ASN A 89 -2.86 -7.30 -11.41
N MET A 90 -1.97 -6.64 -10.64
CA MET A 90 -1.88 -6.77 -9.20
C MET A 90 -1.38 -5.47 -8.60
N VAL A 91 -2.02 -5.05 -7.50
CA VAL A 91 -1.45 -4.03 -6.61
C VAL A 91 -1.06 -4.72 -5.31
N TYR A 92 0.20 -4.60 -4.93
CA TYR A 92 0.71 -5.10 -3.65
C TYR A 92 0.55 -4.05 -2.56
N GLY A 93 0.49 -4.49 -1.33
CA GLY A 93 0.65 -3.66 -0.15
C GLY A 93 1.26 -4.47 0.98
N MET A 94 1.63 -3.80 2.06
CA MET A 94 2.18 -4.45 3.25
C MET A 94 1.41 -3.98 4.46
N ILE A 95 0.93 -4.93 5.26
CA ILE A 95 0.12 -4.65 6.44
C ILE A 95 0.70 -5.32 7.67
N ASN A 96 0.81 -4.57 8.76
CA ASN A 96 1.19 -5.14 10.04
C ASN A 96 -0.03 -5.91 10.58
N PRO A 97 0.07 -7.23 10.85
CA PRO A 97 -1.08 -8.01 11.30
C PRO A 97 -1.66 -7.57 12.64
N THR A 98 -0.91 -6.82 13.44
CA THR A 98 -1.37 -6.29 14.73
C THR A 98 -2.18 -4.99 14.59
N TRP A 99 -2.02 -4.24 13.49
CA TRP A 99 -2.63 -2.92 13.29
C TRP A 99 -4.03 -3.01 12.69
N LYS A 100 -5.03 -3.21 13.55
CA LYS A 100 -6.42 -3.47 13.14
C LYS A 100 -7.09 -2.34 12.32
N GLY A 101 -6.63 -1.10 12.43
CA GLY A 101 -7.27 0.06 11.80
C GLY A 101 -7.31 0.00 10.26
N LEU A 102 -6.22 -0.42 9.63
CA LEU A 102 -6.10 -0.47 8.16
C LEU A 102 -6.64 -1.77 7.55
N HIS A 103 -6.79 -2.83 8.34
CA HIS A 103 -7.21 -4.15 7.84
C HIS A 103 -8.54 -4.09 7.11
N ARG A 104 -9.54 -3.44 7.72
CA ARG A 104 -10.89 -3.33 7.16
C ARG A 104 -10.89 -2.72 5.75
N VAL A 105 -10.02 -1.75 5.50
CA VAL A 105 -10.03 -1.02 4.22
C VAL A 105 -9.53 -1.87 3.05
N TYR A 106 -8.68 -2.84 3.32
CA TYR A 106 -8.20 -3.73 2.27
C TYR A 106 -9.04 -5.00 2.23
N PHE A 107 -9.22 -5.66 3.38
CA PHE A 107 -9.81 -6.99 3.45
C PHE A 107 -11.34 -6.97 3.26
N ASP A 108 -12.07 -5.97 3.77
CA ASP A 108 -13.53 -5.90 3.59
C ASP A 108 -13.90 -5.71 2.11
N TYR A 109 -12.97 -5.14 1.32
CA TYR A 109 -13.13 -4.95 -0.12
C TYR A 109 -12.47 -6.06 -0.94
N GLY A 110 -11.92 -7.11 -0.31
CA GLY A 110 -11.48 -8.33 -0.98
C GLY A 110 -10.00 -8.40 -1.34
N ALA A 111 -9.15 -7.56 -0.74
CA ALA A 111 -7.72 -7.85 -0.68
C ALA A 111 -7.48 -9.16 0.08
N LEU A 112 -6.39 -9.85 -0.22
CA LEU A 112 -6.02 -11.12 0.41
C LEU A 112 -4.54 -11.09 0.79
N TYR A 113 -4.12 -11.86 1.79
CA TYR A 113 -2.70 -12.10 1.99
C TYR A 113 -2.10 -12.80 0.75
N SER A 114 -0.89 -12.41 0.36
CA SER A 114 -0.19 -13.08 -0.73
C SER A 114 0.18 -14.50 -0.33
N ILE A 115 -0.10 -15.46 -1.21
CA ILE A 115 0.34 -16.85 -1.07
C ILE A 115 1.78 -16.99 -1.59
N ILE A 116 2.12 -16.25 -2.65
CA ILE A 116 3.43 -16.28 -3.30
C ILE A 116 4.49 -15.58 -2.45
N TYR A 117 4.15 -14.40 -1.93
CA TYR A 117 5.02 -13.60 -1.06
C TYR A 117 4.52 -13.70 0.39
N SER A 118 4.58 -14.92 0.94
CA SER A 118 3.89 -15.29 2.18
C SER A 118 4.70 -15.05 3.45
N ASP A 119 6.00 -14.78 3.33
CA ASP A 119 6.85 -14.52 4.49
C ASP A 119 6.45 -13.22 5.18
N PHE A 120 6.82 -13.11 6.46
CA PHE A 120 6.87 -11.80 7.09
C PHE A 120 7.98 -10.97 6.45
N VAL A 121 7.74 -9.67 6.30
CA VAL A 121 8.71 -8.72 5.78
C VAL A 121 8.86 -7.53 6.71
N TYR A 122 10.00 -6.86 6.66
CA TYR A 122 10.27 -5.69 7.46
C TYR A 122 11.16 -4.67 6.72
N TYR A 123 11.06 -3.41 7.14
CA TYR A 123 12.03 -2.39 6.78
C TYR A 123 13.12 -2.34 7.86
N PRO A 124 14.42 -2.37 7.49
CA PRO A 124 15.50 -2.21 8.46
C PRO A 124 15.31 -0.94 9.30
N GLY A 125 15.42 -1.07 10.62
CA GLY A 125 15.23 0.06 11.54
C GLY A 125 13.76 0.42 11.83
N CYS A 126 12.78 -0.29 11.29
CA CYS A 126 11.37 -0.05 11.57
C CYS A 126 10.92 -0.83 12.81
N PHE A 127 10.70 -0.10 13.90
CA PHE A 127 10.26 -0.66 15.18
C PHE A 127 8.91 -0.09 15.61
N LEU A 128 8.11 -0.92 16.27
CA LEU A 128 6.90 -0.55 16.98
C LEU A 128 7.05 -0.99 18.44
N ASN A 129 6.92 -0.06 19.39
CA ASN A 129 7.07 -0.37 20.81
C ASN A 129 8.38 -1.11 21.14
N ASN A 130 9.48 -0.74 20.48
CA ASN A 130 10.81 -1.37 20.55
C ASN A 130 10.90 -2.81 20.01
N GLU A 131 9.86 -3.32 19.35
CA GLU A 131 9.87 -4.61 18.65
C GLU A 131 9.93 -4.39 17.14
N LEU A 132 10.60 -5.28 16.42
CA LEU A 132 10.69 -5.21 14.96
C LEU A 132 9.28 -5.25 14.35
N ALA A 133 8.94 -4.25 13.55
CA ALA A 133 7.64 -4.20 12.90
C ALA A 133 7.61 -5.19 11.73
N LEU A 134 6.89 -6.30 11.91
CA LEU A 134 6.67 -7.30 10.88
C LEU A 134 5.37 -7.05 10.12
N PHE A 135 5.44 -7.15 8.80
CA PHE A 135 4.33 -6.96 7.88
C PHE A 135 4.08 -8.24 7.08
N LYS A 136 2.85 -8.41 6.62
CA LYS A 136 2.49 -9.39 5.60
C LYS A 136 2.13 -8.70 4.31
N VAL A 137 2.52 -9.32 3.20
CA VAL A 137 2.17 -8.84 1.87
C VAL A 137 0.70 -9.12 1.61
N ILE A 138 0.00 -8.14 1.06
CA ILE A 138 -1.38 -8.27 0.56
C ILE A 138 -1.43 -8.04 -0.93
N GLU A 139 -2.39 -8.71 -1.56
CA GLU A 139 -2.70 -8.65 -2.98
C GLU A 139 -4.08 -8.01 -3.17
N ILE A 140 -4.10 -6.89 -3.90
CA ILE A 140 -5.30 -6.12 -4.22
C ILE A 140 -5.55 -6.27 -5.72
N LYS A 141 -6.42 -7.20 -6.07
CA LYS A 141 -6.79 -7.49 -7.47
C LYS A 141 -7.84 -6.51 -7.99
N GLU A 142 -8.05 -6.48 -9.29
CA GLU A 142 -9.01 -5.60 -9.98
C GLU A 142 -10.39 -5.55 -9.30
N LYS A 143 -10.98 -6.70 -8.94
CA LYS A 143 -12.28 -6.75 -8.25
C LYS A 143 -12.27 -6.01 -6.91
N ALA A 144 -11.17 -6.06 -6.17
CA ALA A 144 -11.03 -5.34 -4.92
C ALA A 144 -10.86 -3.83 -5.17
N LEU A 145 -10.06 -3.45 -6.16
CA LEU A 145 -9.91 -2.05 -6.60
C LEU A 145 -11.26 -1.45 -7.03
N GLN A 146 -12.07 -2.17 -7.82
CA GLN A 146 -13.42 -1.74 -8.22
C GLN A 146 -14.32 -1.49 -7.00
N LYS A 147 -14.27 -2.37 -6.01
CA LYS A 147 -15.03 -2.21 -4.77
C LYS A 147 -14.55 -1.01 -3.95
N ILE A 148 -13.24 -0.76 -3.84
CA ILE A 148 -12.68 0.41 -3.16
C ILE A 148 -13.08 1.70 -3.88
N ALA A 149 -12.97 1.73 -5.21
CA ALA A 149 -13.33 2.90 -6.02
C ALA A 149 -14.83 3.28 -5.89
N THR A 150 -15.69 2.31 -5.59
CA THR A 150 -17.15 2.53 -5.52
C THR A 150 -17.70 2.67 -4.11
N ASN A 151 -17.09 2.02 -3.11
CA ASN A 151 -17.72 1.79 -1.80
C ASN A 151 -16.87 2.19 -0.59
N VAL A 152 -15.66 2.74 -0.78
CA VAL A 152 -14.80 3.15 0.35
C VAL A 152 -15.30 4.42 1.03
#